data_AF-A0A3M1CTT2-F1
#
_entry.id   AF-A0A3M1CTT2-F1
#
_cell.length_a   1.000
_cell.length_b   1.000
_cell.length_c   1.000
_cell.angle_alpha   90.00
_cell.angle_beta   90.00
_cell.angle_gamma   90.00
#
_symmetry.space_group_name_H-M   'P 1'
#
loop_
_entity.id
_entity.type
_entity.pdbx_description
1 polymer ?
#
loop_
_entity_poly.entity_id
_entity_poly.type
_entity_poly.pdbx_seq_one_letter_code
_entity_poly.pdbx_strand_id
1 'polypeptide(L)'
;MLLLLLASSLALAGTPVTPLSWQGGLRPIEELPRLSVQGPDVKALLAEDLDRDALGLPPRYAVGRDLDVSPDRDGVWESLPDGRLLWRVRLAAQGATSLSFSARRAVLPPGTEVHLLDARGRDYRARPLLPRDVNRGELWTPIVRSDDLVVEVVLPAEARDRLVLDIDKLYVGYRRFGPPPPSSGACNIDVVCPEGDDWRDEIPSVAIIGTGGSTYCTGFMVNNTAEDQTPYFQTAHHCGITSRNAASFVAYWNYQSPTCGARGGGSLDQFQTGATVVADYASSDFTLLLLDDDPDPEFGVTWAGWDHSGDTPTSAVCVHHPSGDVKSISFEDDPLSITSYSSNGSPGNGTHLRVADWDDGTTEGGSSGAPLFDQDHHVVGQLHGGSAACSNNASDWFGFFSASWTGGGTSSSRLSDWLDPLGTGQETLDTLNPGAVGLQVTPGTDADLYGPAGGPWEPASASWTVENVGETTVTFEATVDVAWAQFDNSGTTLNPGQATTVTVTPDATAGGLAVGSHDAVVSFINTDTHEGDTTRTLTLHVGNTSVVQEWDMSTDPGWDLEGGWAWGQPSGRG
;
A
#
# COMPACT_ATOMS: atom_id res chain seq x y z
N MET A 1 32.28 33.80 -13.82
CA MET A 1 31.23 33.75 -12.80
C MET A 1 29.91 34.00 -13.50
N LEU A 2 29.24 32.93 -13.91
CA LEU A 2 27.93 32.93 -14.55
C LEU A 2 26.96 32.46 -13.47
N LEU A 3 26.08 33.34 -13.00
CA LEU A 3 25.01 32.99 -12.05
C LEU A 3 23.92 32.26 -12.85
N LEU A 4 23.73 30.96 -12.61
CA LEU A 4 22.52 30.25 -12.99
C LEU A 4 21.41 30.63 -12.00
N LEU A 5 20.36 31.28 -12.50
CA LEU A 5 19.08 31.40 -11.81
C LEU A 5 18.31 30.10 -12.06
N LEU A 6 18.27 29.22 -11.05
CA LEU A 6 17.29 28.14 -10.96
C LEU A 6 15.93 28.78 -10.70
N ALA A 7 15.07 28.77 -11.72
CA ALA A 7 13.66 29.10 -11.57
C ALA A 7 12.94 27.84 -11.08
N SER A 8 12.65 27.77 -9.79
CA SER A 8 11.75 26.78 -9.22
C SER A 8 10.36 27.05 -9.77
N SER A 9 9.91 26.24 -10.72
CA SER A 9 8.51 26.18 -11.12
C SER A 9 7.74 25.54 -9.96
N LEU A 10 7.12 26.36 -9.10
CA LEU A 10 6.04 25.87 -8.27
C LEU A 10 4.92 25.41 -9.20
N ALA A 11 4.75 24.09 -9.31
CA ALA A 11 3.50 23.52 -9.76
C ALA A 11 2.43 23.99 -8.78
N LEU A 12 1.49 24.82 -9.23
CA LEU A 12 0.29 25.09 -8.47
C LEU A 12 -0.47 23.78 -8.37
N ALA A 13 -0.44 23.19 -7.17
CA ALA A 13 -1.35 22.13 -6.75
C ALA A 13 -2.78 22.51 -7.17
N GLY A 14 -3.42 21.63 -7.93
CA GLY A 14 -4.75 21.85 -8.46
C GLY A 14 -5.76 21.78 -7.33
N THR A 15 -6.26 22.95 -6.90
CA THR A 15 -7.52 23.01 -6.12
C THR A 15 -8.56 22.13 -6.81
N PRO A 16 -9.33 21.28 -6.09
CA PRO A 16 -10.33 20.40 -6.70
C PRO A 16 -11.25 21.22 -7.61
N VAL A 17 -11.08 21.07 -8.92
CA VAL A 17 -11.86 21.84 -9.88
C VAL A 17 -13.23 21.19 -9.88
N THR A 18 -14.24 21.91 -9.38
CA THR A 18 -15.63 21.44 -9.48
C THR A 18 -15.93 21.16 -10.94
N PRO A 19 -16.40 19.95 -11.31
CA PRO A 19 -16.65 19.61 -12.70
C PRO A 19 -17.51 20.68 -13.39
N LEU A 20 -17.14 21.03 -14.62
CA LEU A 20 -17.82 22.12 -15.33
C LEU A 20 -19.29 21.79 -15.54
N SER A 21 -19.66 20.52 -15.73
CA SER A 21 -21.07 20.08 -15.79
C SER A 21 -21.93 20.45 -14.59
N TRP A 22 -21.35 20.81 -13.44
CA TRP A 22 -22.09 21.26 -12.26
C TRP A 22 -22.17 22.79 -12.15
N GLN A 23 -21.51 23.50 -13.05
CA GLN A 23 -21.57 24.95 -13.17
C GLN A 23 -22.77 25.34 -14.05
N GLY A 24 -23.58 26.28 -13.59
CA GLY A 24 -24.77 26.72 -14.32
C GLY A 24 -24.42 27.39 -15.66
N GLY A 25 -25.30 27.25 -16.66
CA GLY A 25 -25.16 27.89 -17.97
C GLY A 25 -24.67 26.99 -19.11
N LEU A 26 -24.38 25.72 -18.81
CA LEU A 26 -24.10 24.68 -19.80
C LEU A 26 -25.34 23.83 -20.09
N ARG A 27 -25.32 23.07 -21.19
CA ARG A 27 -26.34 22.07 -21.49
C ARG A 27 -26.47 21.07 -20.32
N PRO A 28 -27.69 20.72 -19.86
CA PRO A 28 -27.89 19.72 -18.82
C PRO A 28 -27.31 18.36 -19.19
N ILE A 29 -26.80 17.60 -18.21
CA ILE A 29 -26.23 16.26 -18.41
C ILE A 29 -27.26 15.31 -19.06
N GLU A 30 -28.53 15.47 -18.72
CA GLU A 30 -29.64 14.66 -19.22
C GLU A 30 -29.85 14.81 -20.73
N GLU A 31 -29.43 15.94 -21.31
CA GLU A 31 -29.55 16.25 -22.73
C GLU A 31 -28.30 15.88 -23.55
N LEU A 32 -27.25 15.38 -22.91
CA LEU A 32 -26.05 14.89 -23.59
C LEU A 32 -26.33 13.58 -24.35
N PRO A 33 -25.72 13.37 -25.54
CA PRO A 33 -25.76 12.09 -26.23
C PRO A 33 -25.29 10.96 -25.30
N ARG A 34 -26.14 9.94 -25.16
CA ARG A 34 -25.88 8.75 -24.33
C ARG A 34 -25.66 7.54 -25.21
N LEU A 35 -24.42 7.07 -25.24
CA LEU A 35 -24.01 5.88 -25.97
C LEU A 35 -23.96 4.71 -25.01
N SER A 36 -24.62 3.61 -25.35
CA SER A 36 -24.79 2.47 -24.45
C SER A 36 -24.25 1.18 -25.04
N VAL A 37 -23.56 0.42 -24.21
CA VAL A 37 -23.13 -0.96 -24.50
C VAL A 37 -23.91 -1.96 -23.65
N GLN A 38 -23.73 -3.25 -23.92
CA GLN A 38 -24.34 -4.29 -23.11
C GLN A 38 -23.76 -4.28 -21.68
N GLY A 39 -24.66 -4.27 -20.69
CA GLY A 39 -24.31 -4.46 -19.28
C GLY A 39 -23.67 -5.83 -18.97
N PRO A 40 -23.24 -6.05 -17.71
CA PRO A 40 -22.62 -7.31 -17.32
C PRO A 40 -23.69 -8.40 -17.10
N ASP A 41 -23.47 -9.59 -17.65
CA ASP A 41 -24.15 -10.80 -17.16
C ASP A 41 -23.35 -11.34 -15.97
N VAL A 42 -23.64 -10.78 -14.80
CA VAL A 42 -22.86 -11.04 -13.57
C VAL A 42 -22.82 -12.54 -13.25
N LYS A 43 -23.93 -13.25 -13.44
CA LYS A 43 -23.99 -14.69 -13.13
C LYS A 43 -23.09 -15.50 -14.08
N ALA A 44 -23.13 -15.20 -15.37
CA ALA A 44 -22.27 -15.87 -16.35
C ALA A 44 -20.79 -15.54 -16.10
N LEU A 45 -20.47 -14.27 -15.84
CA LEU A 45 -19.10 -13.82 -15.60
C LEU A 45 -18.50 -14.46 -14.34
N LEU A 46 -19.25 -14.53 -13.23
CA LEU A 46 -18.80 -15.20 -12.02
C LEU A 46 -18.61 -16.71 -12.23
N ALA A 47 -19.39 -17.36 -13.09
CA ALA A 47 -19.18 -18.76 -13.43
C ALA A 47 -17.91 -18.96 -14.27
N GLU A 48 -17.63 -18.09 -15.24
CA GLU A 48 -16.37 -18.09 -16.00
C GLU A 48 -15.16 -17.81 -15.10
N ASP A 49 -15.32 -16.95 -14.09
CA ASP A 49 -14.23 -16.61 -13.18
C ASP A 49 -13.77 -17.82 -12.36
N LEU A 50 -14.67 -18.74 -11.98
CA LEU A 50 -14.26 -19.98 -11.30
C LEU A 50 -13.26 -20.81 -12.13
N ASP A 51 -13.46 -20.87 -13.46
CA ASP A 51 -12.55 -21.58 -14.35
C ASP A 51 -11.21 -20.84 -14.51
N ARG A 52 -11.24 -19.50 -14.49
CA ARG A 52 -10.04 -18.65 -14.54
C ARG A 52 -9.20 -18.76 -13.26
N ASP A 53 -9.87 -18.74 -12.12
CA ASP A 53 -9.24 -18.84 -10.80
C ASP A 53 -8.53 -20.21 -10.66
N ALA A 54 -9.15 -21.29 -11.16
CA ALA A 54 -8.54 -22.62 -11.21
C ALA A 54 -7.29 -22.72 -12.10
N LEU A 55 -7.08 -21.75 -13.01
CA LEU A 55 -5.89 -21.62 -13.85
C LEU A 55 -4.86 -20.63 -13.27
N GLY A 56 -5.09 -20.08 -12.08
CA GLY A 56 -4.23 -19.08 -11.46
C GLY A 56 -4.19 -17.75 -12.22
N LEU A 57 -5.23 -17.45 -13.00
CA LEU A 57 -5.31 -16.19 -13.73
C LEU A 57 -5.74 -15.05 -12.79
N PRO A 58 -5.30 -13.80 -13.07
CA PRO A 58 -5.70 -12.66 -12.26
C PRO A 58 -7.21 -12.49 -12.20
N PRO A 59 -7.76 -12.13 -11.03
CA PRO A 59 -9.17 -11.92 -10.85
C PRO A 59 -9.63 -10.73 -11.68
N ARG A 60 -10.85 -10.84 -12.22
CA ARG A 60 -11.48 -9.79 -13.03
C ARG A 60 -12.42 -8.93 -12.18
N TYR A 61 -12.42 -7.62 -12.41
CA TYR A 61 -13.43 -6.71 -11.88
C TYR A 61 -14.38 -6.16 -12.96
N ALA A 62 -13.98 -6.24 -14.24
CA ALA A 62 -14.70 -5.68 -15.38
C ALA A 62 -14.62 -6.58 -16.62
N VAL A 63 -15.50 -6.30 -17.60
CA VAL A 63 -15.42 -6.85 -18.95
C VAL A 63 -15.39 -5.72 -19.99
N GLY A 64 -14.48 -5.81 -20.95
CA GLY A 64 -14.41 -4.85 -22.05
C GLY A 64 -15.54 -5.05 -23.05
N ARG A 65 -16.23 -3.96 -23.40
CA ARG A 65 -17.22 -3.89 -24.48
C ARG A 65 -16.70 -2.96 -25.56
N ASP A 66 -16.72 -3.42 -26.80
CA ASP A 66 -16.29 -2.61 -27.92
C ASP A 66 -17.18 -1.37 -28.06
N LEU A 67 -16.53 -0.25 -28.36
CA LEU A 67 -17.12 1.05 -28.57
C LEU A 67 -16.35 1.74 -29.71
N ASP A 68 -16.97 2.71 -30.38
CA ASP A 68 -16.25 3.59 -31.30
C ASP A 68 -16.79 4.99 -31.08
N VAL A 69 -16.03 5.81 -30.35
CA VAL A 69 -16.44 7.17 -29.99
C VAL A 69 -15.28 8.13 -30.23
N SER A 70 -15.54 9.24 -30.90
CA SER A 70 -14.57 10.32 -31.06
C SER A 70 -15.21 11.71 -30.97
N PRO A 71 -14.48 12.73 -30.48
CA PRO A 71 -15.01 14.09 -30.37
C PRO A 71 -15.44 14.76 -31.70
N ASP A 72 -14.97 14.25 -32.84
CA ASP A 72 -15.33 14.79 -34.17
C ASP A 72 -16.69 14.30 -34.67
N ARG A 73 -17.12 13.12 -34.20
CA ARG A 73 -18.34 12.45 -34.66
C ARG A 73 -19.43 12.44 -33.59
N ASP A 74 -19.02 12.31 -32.33
CA ASP A 74 -19.89 12.01 -31.19
C ASP A 74 -19.82 13.12 -30.13
N GLY A 75 -20.75 13.08 -29.17
CA GLY A 75 -20.81 14.05 -28.07
C GLY A 75 -21.28 15.46 -28.49
N VAL A 76 -21.08 16.43 -27.59
CA VAL A 76 -21.50 17.83 -27.77
C VAL A 76 -20.34 18.76 -27.43
N TRP A 77 -20.08 19.73 -28.30
CA TRP A 77 -19.14 20.82 -28.08
C TRP A 77 -19.85 22.10 -27.66
N GLU A 78 -19.33 22.77 -26.64
CA GLU A 78 -19.79 24.07 -26.13
C GLU A 78 -18.60 25.02 -25.91
N SER A 79 -18.84 26.32 -26.10
CA SER A 79 -17.85 27.35 -25.78
C SER A 79 -18.02 27.82 -24.35
N LEU A 80 -16.93 27.92 -23.61
CA LEU A 80 -16.90 28.40 -22.24
C LEU A 80 -16.72 29.93 -22.19
N PRO A 81 -17.21 30.62 -21.14
CA PRO A 81 -17.07 32.08 -21.01
C PRO A 81 -15.62 32.59 -21.00
N ASP A 82 -14.67 31.73 -20.58
CA ASP A 82 -13.24 32.02 -20.55
C ASP A 82 -12.52 31.80 -21.90
N GLY A 83 -13.26 31.44 -22.95
CA GLY A 83 -12.73 31.21 -24.29
C GLY A 83 -12.26 29.79 -24.57
N ARG A 84 -12.29 28.88 -23.58
CA ARG A 84 -12.02 27.44 -23.80
C ARG A 84 -13.20 26.74 -24.48
N LEU A 85 -12.95 25.52 -24.96
CA LEU A 85 -13.98 24.60 -25.44
C LEU A 85 -14.18 23.47 -24.45
N LEU A 86 -15.42 23.01 -24.36
CA LEU A 86 -15.85 21.86 -23.58
C LEU A 86 -16.52 20.85 -24.52
N TRP A 87 -16.02 19.62 -24.55
CA TRP A 87 -16.70 18.49 -25.18
C TRP A 87 -17.24 17.53 -24.14
N ARG A 88 -18.47 17.03 -24.33
CA ARG A 88 -19.10 16.09 -23.40
C ARG A 88 -19.82 14.95 -24.10
N VAL A 89 -19.73 13.75 -23.53
CA VAL A 89 -20.49 12.57 -23.94
C VAL A 89 -20.84 11.72 -22.71
N ARG A 90 -21.94 10.95 -22.80
CA ARG A 90 -22.30 9.92 -21.82
C ARG A 90 -22.07 8.53 -22.37
N LEU A 91 -21.36 7.70 -21.62
CA LEU A 91 -21.09 6.29 -21.90
C LEU A 91 -21.75 5.46 -20.81
N ALA A 92 -22.62 4.51 -21.18
CA ALA A 92 -23.42 3.79 -20.21
C ALA A 92 -23.44 2.28 -20.44
N ALA A 93 -23.51 1.52 -19.35
CA ALA A 93 -23.76 0.09 -19.36
C ALA A 93 -24.64 -0.26 -18.16
N GLN A 94 -25.92 -0.54 -18.41
CA GLN A 94 -26.88 -0.76 -17.34
C GLN A 94 -26.45 -1.90 -16.41
N GLY A 95 -26.51 -1.66 -15.11
CA GLY A 95 -26.16 -2.66 -14.09
C GLY A 95 -24.66 -2.80 -13.83
N ALA A 96 -23.81 -1.96 -14.44
CA ALA A 96 -22.40 -1.90 -14.10
C ALA A 96 -22.19 -1.39 -12.65
N THR A 97 -21.20 -1.93 -11.97
CA THR A 97 -20.73 -1.44 -10.66
C THR A 97 -19.80 -0.24 -10.80
N SER A 98 -19.05 -0.21 -11.89
CA SER A 98 -18.14 0.86 -12.28
C SER A 98 -17.97 0.90 -13.79
N LEU A 99 -17.48 2.03 -14.29
CA LEU A 99 -17.10 2.23 -15.69
C LEU A 99 -15.71 2.86 -15.78
N SER A 100 -14.90 2.38 -16.72
CA SER A 100 -13.71 3.06 -17.24
C SER A 100 -13.67 2.85 -18.76
N PHE A 101 -12.79 3.55 -19.47
CA PHE A 101 -12.61 3.33 -20.90
C PHE A 101 -11.13 3.29 -21.29
N SER A 102 -10.87 2.73 -22.47
CA SER A 102 -9.61 2.93 -23.18
C SER A 102 -9.85 3.73 -24.45
N ALA A 103 -8.85 4.51 -24.84
CA ALA A 103 -8.74 5.05 -26.17
C ALA A 103 -7.49 4.51 -26.85
N ARG A 104 -7.67 3.67 -27.87
CA ARG A 104 -6.60 3.12 -28.73
C ARG A 104 -5.70 4.18 -29.37
N ARG A 105 -6.20 5.41 -29.51
CA ARG A 105 -5.45 6.58 -29.99
C ARG A 105 -5.87 7.79 -29.18
N ALA A 106 -4.92 8.37 -28.46
CA ALA A 106 -5.11 9.60 -27.72
C ALA A 106 -3.95 10.57 -28.00
N VAL A 107 -4.31 11.83 -28.22
CA VAL A 107 -3.41 12.98 -28.22
C VAL A 107 -4.16 14.09 -27.52
N LEU A 108 -3.73 14.44 -26.31
CA LEU A 108 -4.27 15.55 -25.54
C LEU A 108 -3.33 16.75 -25.69
N PRO A 109 -3.71 17.82 -26.41
CA PRO A 109 -2.88 19.00 -26.56
C PRO A 109 -2.59 19.68 -25.20
N PRO A 110 -1.51 20.48 -25.08
CA PRO A 110 -1.25 21.25 -23.86
C PRO A 110 -2.45 22.10 -23.43
N GLY A 111 -2.75 22.09 -22.12
CA GLY A 111 -3.93 22.75 -21.54
C GLY A 111 -5.23 21.94 -21.63
N THR A 112 -5.18 20.70 -22.11
CA THR A 112 -6.33 19.78 -22.08
C THR A 112 -6.48 19.13 -20.71
N GLU A 113 -7.70 19.09 -20.21
CA GLU A 113 -8.11 18.32 -19.03
C GLU A 113 -9.25 17.38 -19.42
N VAL A 114 -9.17 16.12 -19.01
CA VAL A 114 -10.26 15.15 -19.16
C VAL A 114 -10.81 14.81 -17.77
N HIS A 115 -12.08 15.15 -17.55
CA HIS A 115 -12.79 14.89 -16.30
C HIS A 115 -13.74 13.71 -16.47
N LEU A 116 -13.85 12.89 -15.43
CA LEU A 116 -14.67 11.68 -15.40
C LEU A 116 -15.64 11.77 -14.23
N LEU A 117 -16.93 11.67 -14.52
CA LEU A 117 -17.97 11.87 -13.51
C LEU A 117 -19.18 10.97 -13.71
N ASP A 118 -19.84 10.61 -12.61
CA ASP A 118 -21.16 10.00 -12.63
C ASP A 118 -22.17 11.01 -13.16
N ALA A 119 -23.00 10.60 -14.13
CA ALA A 119 -24.08 11.42 -14.66
C ALA A 119 -25.07 11.90 -13.59
N ARG A 120 -25.14 11.22 -12.43
CA ARG A 120 -26.01 11.58 -11.30
C ARG A 120 -25.29 12.42 -10.22
N GLY A 121 -24.02 12.76 -10.42
CA GLY A 121 -23.22 13.58 -9.51
C GLY A 121 -22.86 12.90 -8.17
N ARG A 122 -22.92 11.56 -8.09
CA ARG A 122 -22.67 10.83 -6.83
C ARG A 122 -21.22 10.38 -6.65
N ASP A 123 -20.46 10.33 -7.74
CA ASP A 123 -19.04 9.95 -7.76
C ASP A 123 -18.38 10.71 -8.90
N TYR A 124 -17.15 11.17 -8.71
CA TYR A 124 -16.34 11.77 -9.77
C TYR A 124 -14.87 11.61 -9.40
N ARG A 125 -13.99 11.64 -10.40
CA ARG A 125 -12.55 11.64 -10.14
C ARG A 125 -12.10 13.06 -9.84
N ALA A 126 -11.60 13.26 -8.61
CA ALA A 126 -11.20 14.57 -8.13
C ALA A 126 -10.06 15.18 -8.98
N ARG A 127 -9.16 14.35 -9.50
CA ARG A 127 -8.08 14.75 -10.40
C ARG A 127 -8.45 14.53 -11.87
N PRO A 128 -8.27 15.52 -12.76
CA PRO A 128 -8.40 15.30 -14.20
C PRO A 128 -7.23 14.48 -14.76
N LEU A 129 -7.49 13.77 -15.86
CA LEU A 129 -6.44 13.25 -16.73
C LEU A 129 -5.89 14.40 -17.60
N LEU A 130 -4.58 14.40 -17.77
CA LEU A 130 -3.77 15.43 -18.41
C LEU A 130 -2.98 14.81 -19.58
N PRO A 131 -2.28 15.62 -20.41
CA PRO A 131 -1.46 15.08 -21.48
C PRO A 131 -0.40 14.06 -21.07
N ARG A 132 0.10 14.14 -19.83
CA ARG A 132 1.05 13.16 -19.28
C ARG A 132 0.45 11.76 -19.11
N ASP A 133 -0.86 11.65 -18.91
CA ASP A 133 -1.56 10.37 -18.74
C ASP A 133 -1.79 9.61 -20.05
N VAL A 134 -1.37 10.18 -21.20
CA VAL A 134 -1.40 9.48 -22.49
C VAL A 134 -0.13 8.65 -22.62
N ASN A 135 -0.28 7.34 -22.49
CA ASN A 135 0.81 6.40 -22.44
C ASN A 135 0.95 5.67 -23.77
N ARG A 136 2.08 5.91 -24.45
CA ARG A 136 2.39 5.30 -25.77
C ARG A 136 1.29 5.51 -26.83
N GLY A 137 0.59 6.65 -26.74
CA GLY A 137 -0.50 7.02 -27.65
C GLY A 137 -1.86 6.41 -27.30
N GLU A 138 -1.96 5.71 -26.17
CA GLU A 138 -3.21 5.20 -25.61
C GLU A 138 -3.60 6.01 -24.38
N LEU A 139 -4.89 6.06 -24.07
CA LEU A 139 -5.38 6.59 -22.79
C LEU A 139 -6.18 5.50 -22.09
N TRP A 140 -5.83 5.23 -20.83
CA TRP A 140 -6.53 4.27 -19.98
C TRP A 140 -7.00 5.00 -18.74
N THR A 141 -8.31 4.95 -18.46
CA THR A 141 -8.87 5.76 -17.39
C THR A 141 -9.01 4.98 -16.09
N PRO A 142 -8.97 5.67 -14.93
CA PRO A 142 -9.44 5.05 -13.70
C PRO A 142 -10.93 4.67 -13.81
N ILE A 143 -11.37 3.73 -12.96
CA ILE A 143 -12.78 3.40 -12.80
C ILE A 143 -13.56 4.59 -12.25
N VAL A 144 -14.85 4.70 -12.49
CA VAL A 144 -15.79 5.60 -11.80
C VAL A 144 -16.95 4.72 -11.33
N ARG A 145 -17.43 4.84 -10.09
CA ARG A 145 -18.52 4.00 -9.56
C ARG A 145 -19.86 4.48 -10.10
N SER A 146 -20.12 4.16 -11.37
CA SER A 146 -21.33 4.49 -12.09
C SER A 146 -21.67 3.42 -13.12
N ASP A 147 -22.92 3.43 -13.57
CA ASP A 147 -23.42 2.75 -14.77
C ASP A 147 -23.68 3.73 -15.94
N ASP A 148 -23.34 5.02 -15.73
CA ASP A 148 -23.55 6.15 -16.64
C ASP A 148 -22.44 7.19 -16.45
N LEU A 149 -21.33 6.99 -17.17
CA LEU A 149 -20.13 7.80 -17.14
C LEU A 149 -20.27 9.01 -18.06
N VAL A 150 -20.06 10.20 -17.53
CA VAL A 150 -19.86 11.42 -18.33
C VAL A 150 -18.35 11.64 -18.50
N VAL A 151 -17.94 11.84 -19.75
CA VAL A 151 -16.59 12.26 -20.11
C VAL A 151 -16.65 13.72 -20.51
N GLU A 152 -15.88 14.57 -19.82
CA GLU A 152 -15.70 15.97 -20.21
C GLU A 152 -14.26 16.21 -20.67
N VAL A 153 -14.09 16.86 -21.81
CA VAL A 153 -12.78 17.31 -22.30
C VAL A 153 -12.79 18.82 -22.40
N VAL A 154 -11.94 19.48 -21.62
CA VAL A 154 -11.79 20.94 -21.59
C VAL A 154 -10.44 21.29 -22.19
N LEU A 155 -10.38 22.21 -23.15
CA LEU A 155 -9.13 22.61 -23.79
C LEU A 155 -9.18 24.02 -24.40
N PRO A 156 -8.03 24.66 -24.68
CA PRO A 156 -7.97 25.90 -25.45
C PRO A 156 -8.63 25.74 -26.83
N ALA A 157 -9.39 26.73 -27.29
CA ALA A 157 -10.16 26.62 -28.53
C ALA A 157 -9.29 26.35 -29.76
N GLU A 158 -8.10 26.96 -29.82
CA GLU A 158 -7.09 26.76 -30.85
C GLU A 158 -6.46 25.36 -30.84
N ALA A 159 -6.63 24.60 -29.77
CA ALA A 159 -6.09 23.25 -29.64
C ALA A 159 -7.02 22.17 -30.18
N ARG A 160 -8.29 22.49 -30.50
CA ARG A 160 -9.31 21.53 -30.95
C ARG A 160 -8.85 20.61 -32.06
N ASP A 161 -8.28 21.15 -33.13
CA ASP A 161 -7.91 20.38 -34.32
C ASP A 161 -6.73 19.41 -34.08
N ARG A 162 -6.07 19.50 -32.91
CA ARG A 162 -4.99 18.59 -32.48
C ARG A 162 -5.47 17.53 -31.49
N LEU A 163 -6.69 17.64 -30.97
CA LEU A 163 -7.25 16.64 -30.06
C LEU A 163 -7.53 15.36 -30.83
N VAL A 164 -6.98 14.25 -30.35
CA VAL A 164 -7.35 12.90 -30.79
C VAL A 164 -7.80 12.14 -29.57
N LEU A 165 -9.00 11.57 -29.62
CA LEU A 165 -9.53 10.72 -28.56
C LEU A 165 -10.45 9.68 -29.19
N ASP A 166 -9.87 8.56 -29.61
CA ASP A 166 -10.60 7.44 -30.19
C ASP A 166 -10.90 6.40 -29.11
N ILE A 167 -12.03 6.55 -28.43
CA ILE A 167 -12.47 5.60 -27.41
C ILE A 167 -12.93 4.32 -28.10
N ASP A 168 -12.26 3.21 -27.82
CA ASP A 168 -12.46 1.93 -28.49
C ASP A 168 -13.10 0.86 -27.61
N LYS A 169 -13.01 1.00 -26.28
CA LYS A 169 -13.64 0.08 -25.34
C LYS A 169 -14.19 0.82 -24.12
N LEU A 170 -15.36 0.36 -23.66
CA LEU A 170 -15.89 0.66 -22.34
C LEU A 170 -15.73 -0.59 -21.46
N TYR A 171 -15.05 -0.45 -20.33
CA TYR A 171 -14.90 -1.50 -19.34
C TYR A 171 -16.08 -1.44 -18.37
N VAL A 172 -16.83 -2.53 -18.36
CA VAL A 172 -18.10 -2.67 -17.62
C VAL A 172 -17.82 -3.47 -16.36
N GLY A 173 -17.74 -2.77 -15.23
CA GLY A 173 -17.52 -3.36 -13.91
C GLY A 173 -18.68 -4.25 -13.49
N TYR A 174 -18.36 -5.41 -12.92
CA TYR A 174 -19.32 -6.33 -12.31
C TYR A 174 -18.92 -6.78 -10.91
N ARG A 175 -17.71 -6.45 -10.47
CA ARG A 175 -17.28 -6.45 -9.07
C ARG A 175 -17.02 -5.01 -8.63
N ARG A 176 -17.15 -4.72 -7.35
CA ARG A 176 -16.79 -3.41 -6.79
C ARG A 176 -15.38 -3.51 -6.22
N PHE A 177 -14.64 -2.41 -6.30
CA PHE A 177 -13.61 -2.14 -5.30
C PHE A 177 -14.36 -1.55 -4.10
N GLY A 178 -14.44 -2.28 -2.99
CA GLY A 178 -15.13 -1.86 -1.77
C GLY A 178 -16.56 -2.38 -1.61
N PRO A 179 -17.23 -2.11 -0.48
CA PRO A 179 -18.43 -2.83 -0.07
C PRO A 179 -19.70 -2.42 -0.85
N PRO A 180 -20.78 -3.23 -0.86
CA PRO A 180 -20.86 -4.67 -1.15
C PRO A 180 -21.80 -4.98 -2.36
N PRO A 181 -21.89 -6.24 -2.86
CA PRO A 181 -21.05 -7.42 -2.60
C PRO A 181 -20.27 -7.97 -3.83
N PRO A 182 -19.21 -8.80 -3.63
CA PRO A 182 -18.60 -9.21 -2.35
C PRO A 182 -17.39 -8.34 -1.93
N SER A 183 -17.28 -8.05 -0.63
CA SER A 183 -16.13 -7.44 0.07
C SER A 183 -15.11 -8.50 0.51
N SER A 184 -13.93 -8.10 0.96
CA SER A 184 -12.95 -9.02 1.58
C SER A 184 -13.51 -9.71 2.83
N GLY A 185 -12.91 -10.85 3.19
CA GLY A 185 -13.28 -11.65 4.35
C GLY A 185 -13.11 -10.90 5.68
N ALA A 186 -13.90 -11.28 6.67
CA ALA A 186 -14.05 -10.51 7.91
C ALA A 186 -12.81 -10.49 8.81
N CYS A 187 -11.88 -11.44 8.65
CA CYS A 187 -10.66 -11.54 9.42
C CYS A 187 -9.56 -10.56 8.98
N ASN A 188 -9.64 -10.01 7.76
CA ASN A 188 -8.66 -9.04 7.28
C ASN A 188 -8.69 -7.79 8.17
N ILE A 189 -7.52 -7.25 8.47
CA ILE A 189 -7.33 -6.10 9.35
C ILE A 189 -7.13 -4.87 8.48
N ASP A 190 -7.95 -3.82 8.68
CA ASP A 190 -7.76 -2.56 7.95
C ASP A 190 -6.42 -1.93 8.37
N VAL A 191 -5.61 -1.45 7.42
CA VAL A 191 -4.30 -0.84 7.75
C VAL A 191 -4.38 0.32 8.73
N VAL A 192 -5.51 1.02 8.82
CA VAL A 192 -5.74 2.15 9.75
C VAL A 192 -5.94 1.70 11.21
N CYS A 193 -6.08 0.40 11.45
CA CYS A 193 -6.14 -0.14 12.80
C CYS A 193 -4.79 -0.03 13.54
N PRO A 194 -4.79 -0.09 14.89
CA PRO A 194 -3.57 0.01 15.70
C PRO A 194 -2.48 -1.01 15.32
N GLU A 195 -2.86 -2.18 14.83
CA GLU A 195 -1.95 -3.22 14.34
C GLU A 195 -1.02 -2.70 13.23
N GLY A 196 -1.46 -1.69 12.46
CA GLY A 196 -0.65 -1.06 11.43
C GLY A 196 0.23 0.11 11.91
N ASP A 197 0.23 0.47 13.20
CA ASP A 197 0.92 1.68 13.69
C ASP A 197 2.45 1.62 13.54
N ASP A 198 3.05 0.44 13.58
CA ASP A 198 4.48 0.26 13.31
C ASP A 198 4.82 0.33 11.81
N TRP A 199 3.84 0.16 10.94
CA TRP A 199 4.04 -0.04 9.49
C TRP A 199 3.70 1.21 8.65
N ARG A 200 3.68 2.38 9.29
CA ARG A 200 3.16 3.63 8.70
C ARG A 200 4.04 4.15 7.56
N ASP A 201 5.31 3.75 7.50
CA ASP A 201 6.22 4.09 6.41
C ASP A 201 6.10 3.10 5.24
N GLU A 202 5.81 1.83 5.49
CA GLU A 202 5.67 0.79 4.46
C GLU A 202 4.28 0.82 3.79
N ILE A 203 3.22 1.07 4.57
CA ILE A 203 1.83 1.03 4.09
C ILE A 203 1.60 1.91 2.84
N PRO A 204 2.10 3.16 2.76
CA PRO A 204 1.91 4.02 1.59
C PRO A 204 2.60 3.53 0.31
N SER A 205 3.58 2.62 0.40
CA SER A 205 4.24 2.04 -0.77
C SER A 205 3.31 1.12 -1.58
N VAL A 206 2.24 0.59 -0.96
CA VAL A 206 1.36 -0.43 -1.53
C VAL A 206 0.16 0.19 -2.25
N ALA A 207 -0.19 -0.36 -3.41
CA ALA A 207 -1.38 0.00 -4.17
C ALA A 207 -2.14 -1.22 -4.72
N ILE A 208 -3.46 -1.06 -4.83
CA ILE A 208 -4.26 -1.90 -5.73
C ILE A 208 -4.02 -1.43 -7.17
N ILE A 209 -3.88 -2.38 -8.08
CA ILE A 209 -3.60 -2.12 -9.48
C ILE A 209 -4.69 -2.69 -10.39
N GLY A 210 -5.04 -1.95 -11.43
CA GLY A 210 -5.86 -2.39 -12.56
C GLY A 210 -4.99 -2.64 -13.79
N THR A 211 -5.26 -3.73 -14.50
CA THR A 211 -4.52 -4.13 -15.71
C THR A 211 -5.48 -4.50 -16.84
N GLY A 212 -5.18 -4.05 -18.06
CA GLY A 212 -6.01 -4.27 -19.24
C GLY A 212 -7.46 -3.81 -19.09
N GLY A 213 -7.72 -2.89 -18.15
CA GLY A 213 -9.04 -2.38 -17.77
C GLY A 213 -9.99 -3.41 -17.16
N SER A 214 -9.55 -4.63 -16.85
CA SER A 214 -10.46 -5.73 -16.46
C SER A 214 -9.98 -6.60 -15.33
N THR A 215 -8.67 -6.73 -15.11
CA THR A 215 -8.08 -7.53 -14.04
C THR A 215 -7.44 -6.65 -12.98
N TYR A 216 -7.31 -7.18 -11.77
CA TYR A 216 -6.68 -6.47 -10.67
C TYR A 216 -5.73 -7.37 -9.88
N CYS A 217 -4.75 -6.72 -9.24
CA CYS A 217 -3.75 -7.31 -8.36
C CYS A 217 -3.35 -6.25 -7.32
N THR A 218 -2.35 -6.56 -6.50
CA THR A 218 -1.62 -5.62 -5.65
C THR A 218 -0.20 -5.44 -6.19
N GLY A 219 0.45 -4.34 -5.82
CA GLY A 219 1.90 -4.18 -5.92
C GLY A 219 2.38 -3.06 -5.03
N PHE A 220 3.66 -2.73 -5.13
CA PHE A 220 4.30 -1.78 -4.24
C PHE A 220 5.47 -1.05 -4.91
N MET A 221 5.74 0.18 -4.49
CA MET A 221 6.95 0.91 -4.86
C MET A 221 8.17 0.33 -4.16
N VAL A 222 9.32 0.29 -4.83
CA VAL A 222 10.55 -0.32 -4.30
C VAL A 222 11.71 0.64 -4.36
N ASN A 223 12.41 0.82 -3.25
CA ASN A 223 13.58 1.68 -3.16
C ASN A 223 14.77 1.09 -3.95
N ASN A 224 15.76 1.92 -4.27
CA ASN A 224 17.01 1.49 -4.89
C ASN A 224 18.19 2.18 -4.21
N THR A 225 19.40 1.63 -4.35
CA THR A 225 20.59 2.13 -3.63
C THR A 225 21.02 3.56 -3.99
N ALA A 226 20.43 4.19 -5.02
CA ALA A 226 20.62 5.61 -5.30
C ALA A 226 19.66 6.51 -4.51
N GLU A 227 18.62 5.94 -3.88
CA GLU A 227 17.59 6.61 -3.09
C GLU A 227 17.00 7.84 -3.82
N ASP A 228 16.84 7.70 -5.13
CA ASP A 228 16.53 8.80 -6.05
C ASP A 228 15.05 8.91 -6.40
N GLN A 229 14.19 8.17 -5.69
CA GLN A 229 12.75 8.08 -5.92
C GLN A 229 12.38 7.58 -7.32
N THR A 230 13.30 6.94 -8.06
CA THR A 230 12.98 6.30 -9.35
C THR A 230 11.74 5.42 -9.15
N PRO A 231 10.68 5.57 -9.96
CA PRO A 231 9.38 5.01 -9.63
C PRO A 231 9.27 3.54 -10.06
N TYR A 232 10.13 2.70 -9.48
CA TYR A 232 10.07 1.26 -9.61
C TYR A 232 8.88 0.72 -8.82
N PHE A 233 8.05 -0.07 -9.49
CA PHE A 233 6.87 -0.70 -8.91
C PHE A 233 6.90 -2.20 -9.16
N GLN A 234 6.89 -3.00 -8.10
CA GLN A 234 6.91 -4.46 -8.18
C GLN A 234 5.52 -5.05 -7.98
N THR A 235 5.23 -6.12 -8.72
CA THR A 235 4.04 -6.96 -8.58
C THR A 235 4.38 -8.39 -8.99
N ALA A 236 3.38 -9.26 -9.11
CA ALA A 236 3.58 -10.65 -9.49
C ALA A 236 3.63 -10.84 -11.03
N HIS A 237 4.39 -11.83 -11.50
CA HIS A 237 4.45 -12.18 -12.92
C HIS A 237 3.09 -12.70 -13.43
N HIS A 238 2.42 -13.53 -12.63
CA HIS A 238 1.11 -14.07 -13.00
C HIS A 238 0.01 -12.99 -13.10
N CYS A 239 0.22 -11.76 -12.59
CA CYS A 239 -0.65 -10.61 -12.82
C CYS A 239 -0.73 -10.18 -14.29
N GLY A 240 0.13 -10.72 -15.16
CA GLY A 240 -0.02 -10.68 -16.61
C GLY A 240 0.30 -9.33 -17.25
N ILE A 241 1.09 -8.50 -16.56
CA ILE A 241 1.61 -7.25 -17.12
C ILE A 241 2.82 -7.59 -17.98
N THR A 242 2.80 -7.12 -19.21
CA THR A 242 3.79 -7.37 -20.24
C THR A 242 4.11 -6.07 -20.94
N SER A 243 5.22 -6.04 -21.69
CA SER A 243 5.57 -4.90 -22.55
C SER A 243 4.48 -4.51 -23.57
N ARG A 244 3.48 -5.39 -23.83
CA ARG A 244 2.37 -5.13 -24.74
C ARG A 244 1.18 -4.42 -24.10
N ASN A 245 0.98 -4.56 -22.79
CA ASN A 245 -0.18 -4.02 -22.09
C ASN A 245 0.18 -3.12 -20.90
N ALA A 246 1.46 -2.86 -20.62
CA ALA A 246 1.86 -2.00 -19.50
C ALA A 246 1.33 -0.54 -19.61
N ALA A 247 0.96 -0.08 -20.81
CA ALA A 247 0.23 1.19 -20.99
C ALA A 247 -1.14 1.22 -20.31
N SER A 248 -1.75 0.04 -20.09
CA SER A 248 -3.04 -0.11 -19.43
C SER A 248 -2.98 -0.15 -17.91
N PHE A 249 -1.78 -0.05 -17.35
CA PHE A 249 -1.56 -0.06 -15.91
C PHE A 249 -2.24 1.16 -15.25
N VAL A 250 -2.99 0.91 -14.18
CA VAL A 250 -3.53 1.95 -13.31
C VAL A 250 -3.26 1.55 -11.87
N ALA A 251 -2.55 2.37 -11.10
CA ALA A 251 -2.42 2.17 -9.65
C ALA A 251 -3.35 3.12 -8.91
N TYR A 252 -3.97 2.63 -7.82
CA TYR A 252 -4.74 3.44 -6.89
C TYR A 252 -4.04 3.47 -5.54
N TRP A 253 -3.54 4.65 -5.19
CA TRP A 253 -2.86 4.94 -3.94
C TRP A 253 -3.86 5.19 -2.81
N ASN A 254 -3.44 4.89 -1.58
CA ASN A 254 -4.20 5.16 -0.35
C ASN A 254 -5.66 4.72 -0.39
N TYR A 255 -5.95 3.66 -1.13
CA TYR A 255 -7.25 3.02 -1.14
C TYR A 255 -7.43 2.18 0.13
N GLN A 256 -7.67 2.83 1.25
CA GLN A 256 -7.77 2.20 2.57
C GLN A 256 -9.03 2.65 3.31
N SER A 257 -9.45 1.86 4.29
CA SER A 257 -10.57 2.25 5.13
C SER A 257 -10.22 3.52 5.92
N PRO A 258 -11.11 4.53 5.99
CA PRO A 258 -10.90 5.70 6.84
C PRO A 258 -11.19 5.41 8.32
N THR A 259 -11.68 4.20 8.65
CA THR A 259 -12.06 3.84 10.02
C THR A 259 -11.74 2.37 10.26
N CYS A 260 -11.02 2.08 11.34
CA CYS A 260 -10.61 0.72 11.68
C CYS A 260 -11.82 -0.24 11.77
N GLY A 261 -11.71 -1.40 11.15
CA GLY A 261 -12.72 -2.47 11.12
C GLY A 261 -13.91 -2.21 10.21
N ALA A 262 -13.99 -1.05 9.55
CA ALA A 262 -15.07 -0.73 8.63
C ALA A 262 -14.98 -1.52 7.31
N ARG A 263 -13.76 -1.94 6.90
CA ARG A 263 -13.50 -2.76 5.70
C ARG A 263 -14.20 -2.20 4.46
N GLY A 264 -13.98 -0.90 4.23
CA GLY A 264 -14.56 -0.19 3.10
C GLY A 264 -14.49 1.32 3.22
N GLY A 265 -15.13 2.01 2.27
CA GLY A 265 -15.17 3.47 2.27
C GLY A 265 -13.90 4.16 1.78
N GLY A 266 -12.89 3.41 1.33
CA GLY A 266 -11.67 3.97 0.76
C GLY A 266 -11.89 4.76 -0.52
N SER A 267 -11.01 5.72 -0.76
CA SER A 267 -11.01 6.55 -1.97
C SER A 267 -10.15 5.93 -3.08
N LEU A 268 -10.58 6.14 -4.32
CA LEU A 268 -9.85 5.75 -5.53
C LEU A 268 -9.45 6.97 -6.36
N ASP A 269 -9.46 8.16 -5.75
CA ASP A 269 -9.19 9.43 -6.43
C ASP A 269 -7.69 9.71 -6.58
N GLN A 270 -6.86 9.07 -5.76
CA GLN A 270 -5.42 9.11 -5.89
C GLN A 270 -4.99 7.95 -6.78
N PHE A 271 -4.78 8.25 -8.05
CA PHE A 271 -4.42 7.25 -9.05
C PHE A 271 -3.35 7.79 -9.99
N GLN A 272 -2.69 6.87 -10.67
CA GLN A 272 -1.71 7.12 -11.73
C GLN A 272 -1.87 6.06 -12.82
N THR A 273 -1.41 6.36 -14.03
CA THR A 273 -1.60 5.46 -15.17
C THR A 273 -0.34 5.36 -16.01
N GLY A 274 -0.10 4.18 -16.58
CA GLY A 274 1.04 3.93 -17.45
C GLY A 274 2.26 3.43 -16.71
N ALA A 275 2.85 2.37 -17.27
CA ALA A 275 4.13 1.85 -16.84
C ALA A 275 4.86 1.16 -18.00
N THR A 276 6.14 0.86 -17.81
CA THR A 276 6.97 0.04 -18.67
C THR A 276 7.47 -1.16 -17.89
N VAL A 277 7.40 -2.37 -18.44
CA VAL A 277 8.06 -3.53 -17.82
C VAL A 277 9.58 -3.41 -18.01
N VAL A 278 10.33 -3.43 -16.91
CA VAL A 278 11.80 -3.39 -16.94
C VAL A 278 12.44 -4.75 -16.68
N ALA A 279 11.80 -5.58 -15.86
CA ALA A 279 12.19 -6.98 -15.64
C ALA A 279 10.99 -7.84 -15.25
N ASP A 280 11.01 -9.12 -15.61
CA ASP A 280 10.05 -10.11 -15.12
C ASP A 280 10.67 -11.51 -15.08
N TYR A 281 10.23 -12.33 -14.15
CA TYR A 281 10.73 -13.70 -14.03
C TYR A 281 9.69 -14.65 -13.45
N ALA A 282 9.28 -15.63 -14.25
CA ALA A 282 8.23 -16.57 -13.87
C ALA A 282 8.63 -17.52 -12.72
N SER A 283 9.91 -17.86 -12.55
CA SER A 283 10.31 -18.88 -11.56
C SER A 283 10.15 -18.43 -10.11
N SER A 284 10.32 -17.12 -9.84
CA SER A 284 10.03 -16.46 -8.56
C SER A 284 8.85 -15.50 -8.68
N ASP A 285 8.08 -15.62 -9.76
CA ASP A 285 6.82 -14.91 -10.00
C ASP A 285 6.85 -13.37 -9.79
N PHE A 286 7.93 -12.69 -10.20
CA PHE A 286 8.00 -11.22 -10.06
C PHE A 286 7.89 -10.50 -11.41
N THR A 287 7.34 -9.30 -11.38
CA THR A 287 7.43 -8.29 -12.44
C THR A 287 7.82 -6.97 -11.81
N LEU A 288 8.88 -6.34 -12.32
CA LEU A 288 9.29 -4.98 -12.00
C LEU A 288 8.89 -4.04 -13.14
N LEU A 289 8.19 -2.98 -12.78
CA LEU A 289 7.75 -1.91 -13.66
C LEU A 289 8.52 -0.63 -13.34
N LEU A 290 8.70 0.20 -14.36
CA LEU A 290 9.00 1.62 -14.21
C LEU A 290 7.74 2.39 -14.56
N LEU A 291 7.18 3.12 -13.61
CA LEU A 291 6.01 3.97 -13.87
C LEU A 291 6.39 5.10 -14.83
N ASP A 292 5.43 5.52 -15.67
CA ASP A 292 5.72 6.51 -16.71
C ASP A 292 5.90 7.94 -16.12
N ASP A 293 5.43 8.19 -14.88
CA ASP A 293 5.60 9.42 -14.08
C ASP A 293 5.89 9.06 -12.60
N ASP A 294 6.53 9.97 -11.86
CA ASP A 294 6.65 9.88 -10.40
C ASP A 294 5.26 9.99 -9.73
N PRO A 295 5.01 9.28 -8.61
CA PRO A 295 3.81 9.48 -7.82
C PRO A 295 3.65 10.96 -7.43
N ASP A 296 2.40 11.44 -7.39
CA ASP A 296 2.14 12.80 -6.92
C ASP A 296 2.61 12.93 -5.45
N PRO A 297 3.47 13.90 -5.12
CA PRO A 297 3.94 14.07 -3.74
C PRO A 297 2.81 14.23 -2.72
N GLU A 298 1.65 14.77 -3.12
CA GLU A 298 0.47 14.88 -2.25
C GLU A 298 -0.14 13.52 -1.86
N PHE A 299 0.20 12.45 -2.55
CA PHE A 299 -0.23 11.10 -2.20
C PHE A 299 0.62 10.50 -1.08
N GLY A 300 1.76 11.10 -0.72
CA GLY A 300 2.62 10.60 0.37
C GLY A 300 3.11 9.17 0.13
N VAL A 301 3.29 8.77 -1.12
CA VAL A 301 3.76 7.43 -1.50
C VAL A 301 5.22 7.29 -1.04
N THR A 302 5.54 6.13 -0.47
CA THR A 302 6.88 5.74 -0.04
C THR A 302 7.44 4.64 -0.95
N TRP A 303 8.74 4.37 -0.87
CA TRP A 303 9.42 3.32 -1.63
C TRP A 303 9.92 2.28 -0.64
N ALA A 304 9.31 1.10 -0.65
CA ALA A 304 9.63 0.05 0.31
C ALA A 304 11.11 -0.38 0.23
N GLY A 305 11.71 -0.58 1.40
CA GLY A 305 13.02 -1.20 1.53
C GLY A 305 13.00 -2.68 1.12
N TRP A 306 14.17 -3.31 1.05
CA TRP A 306 14.29 -4.71 0.64
C TRP A 306 15.50 -5.42 1.27
N ASP A 307 15.40 -6.75 1.38
CA ASP A 307 16.49 -7.64 1.76
C ASP A 307 16.64 -8.77 0.72
N HIS A 308 17.85 -8.94 0.17
CA HIS A 308 18.21 -10.07 -0.71
C HIS A 308 19.26 -11.03 -0.14
N SER A 309 19.66 -10.87 1.13
CA SER A 309 20.65 -11.68 1.87
C SER A 309 20.45 -13.19 1.68
N GLY A 310 19.20 -13.63 1.58
CA GLY A 310 18.82 -15.03 1.48
C GLY A 310 18.51 -15.67 2.84
N ASP A 311 18.55 -14.89 3.92
CA ASP A 311 18.18 -15.36 5.25
C ASP A 311 16.68 -15.66 5.34
N THR A 312 16.32 -16.55 6.27
CA THR A 312 14.93 -16.92 6.50
C THR A 312 14.33 -15.97 7.53
N PRO A 313 13.29 -15.18 7.20
CA PRO A 313 12.67 -14.26 8.15
C PRO A 313 12.11 -15.00 9.36
N THR A 314 12.22 -14.38 10.54
CA THR A 314 11.73 -14.96 11.80
C THR A 314 10.27 -14.63 12.09
N SER A 315 9.74 -13.63 11.41
CA SER A 315 8.33 -13.24 11.34
C SER A 315 8.12 -12.52 10.00
N ALA A 316 6.87 -12.27 9.64
CA ALA A 316 6.57 -11.48 8.45
C ALA A 316 5.25 -10.73 8.52
N VAL A 317 5.17 -9.64 7.75
CA VAL A 317 3.98 -8.83 7.59
C VAL A 317 3.65 -8.61 6.13
N CYS A 318 2.38 -8.75 5.77
CA CYS A 318 1.90 -8.52 4.41
C CYS A 318 0.90 -7.36 4.41
N VAL A 319 1.17 -6.35 3.58
CA VAL A 319 0.24 -5.25 3.32
C VAL A 319 -0.34 -5.44 1.92
N HIS A 320 -1.66 -5.59 1.80
CA HIS A 320 -2.27 -6.10 0.58
C HIS A 320 -3.70 -5.59 0.32
N HIS A 321 -4.25 -5.87 -0.87
CA HIS A 321 -5.66 -5.60 -1.21
C HIS A 321 -6.46 -6.89 -1.43
N PRO A 322 -6.98 -7.51 -0.36
CA PRO A 322 -7.74 -8.76 -0.45
C PRO A 322 -9.06 -8.56 -1.18
N SER A 323 -9.40 -9.45 -2.12
CA SER A 323 -10.63 -9.37 -2.93
C SER A 323 -10.80 -8.06 -3.73
N GLY A 324 -9.73 -7.27 -3.88
CA GLY A 324 -9.78 -5.94 -4.50
C GLY A 324 -10.46 -4.89 -3.62
N ASP A 325 -10.56 -5.15 -2.33
CA ASP A 325 -11.11 -4.24 -1.32
C ASP A 325 -10.02 -3.29 -0.80
N VAL A 326 -10.40 -2.45 0.16
CA VAL A 326 -9.50 -1.54 0.87
C VAL A 326 -8.28 -2.27 1.44
N LYS A 327 -7.17 -1.54 1.51
CA LYS A 327 -5.87 -2.04 1.97
C LYS A 327 -5.97 -2.67 3.37
N SER A 328 -5.39 -3.85 3.51
CA SER A 328 -5.33 -4.65 4.73
C SER A 328 -3.90 -5.01 5.10
N ILE A 329 -3.71 -5.46 6.33
CA ILE A 329 -2.44 -5.95 6.87
C ILE A 329 -2.64 -7.32 7.53
N SER A 330 -1.66 -8.21 7.42
CA SER A 330 -1.65 -9.56 8.01
C SER A 330 -0.28 -9.89 8.59
N PHE A 331 -0.23 -10.72 9.64
CA PHE A 331 0.95 -11.01 10.46
C PHE A 331 1.18 -12.51 10.62
N GLU A 332 2.44 -12.90 10.54
CA GLU A 332 3.00 -14.24 10.82
C GLU A 332 4.12 -14.03 11.84
N ASP A 333 3.94 -14.55 13.05
CA ASP A 333 4.85 -14.38 14.16
C ASP A 333 5.85 -15.55 14.29
N ASP A 334 5.69 -16.60 13.47
CA ASP A 334 6.62 -17.73 13.41
C ASP A 334 7.62 -17.63 12.23
N PRO A 335 8.79 -18.31 12.33
CA PRO A 335 9.76 -18.34 11.24
C PRO A 335 9.23 -18.97 9.96
N LEU A 336 9.55 -18.34 8.83
CA LEU A 336 9.10 -18.79 7.52
C LEU A 336 9.89 -20.02 7.04
N SER A 337 9.49 -20.56 5.88
CA SER A 337 10.25 -21.65 5.25
C SER A 337 10.54 -21.39 3.78
N ILE A 338 11.78 -21.64 3.36
CA ILE A 338 12.19 -21.54 1.94
C ILE A 338 11.78 -22.82 1.21
N THR A 339 10.89 -22.70 0.22
CA THR A 339 10.24 -23.81 -0.46
C THR A 339 10.21 -23.62 -1.99
N SER A 340 9.51 -24.53 -2.67
CA SER A 340 9.01 -24.29 -4.03
C SER A 340 7.57 -23.81 -3.93
N TYR A 341 7.07 -23.11 -4.95
CA TYR A 341 5.67 -22.73 -5.01
C TYR A 341 4.73 -23.93 -4.76
N SER A 342 3.72 -23.73 -3.92
CA SER A 342 2.70 -24.74 -3.57
C SER A 342 3.30 -26.06 -3.01
N SER A 343 4.45 -25.97 -2.33
CA SER A 343 5.11 -27.09 -1.68
C SER A 343 5.43 -26.77 -0.22
N ASN A 344 5.36 -27.80 0.63
CA ASN A 344 5.74 -27.70 2.04
C ASN A 344 7.19 -28.20 2.28
N GLY A 345 7.87 -28.70 1.24
CA GLY A 345 9.24 -29.22 1.36
C GLY A 345 10.28 -28.11 1.45
N SER A 346 11.14 -28.18 2.47
CA SER A 346 12.24 -27.23 2.72
C SER A 346 13.62 -27.94 2.86
N PRO A 347 14.70 -27.42 2.26
CA PRO A 347 14.66 -26.38 1.24
C PRO A 347 14.05 -26.96 -0.05
N GLY A 348 13.11 -26.24 -0.65
CA GLY A 348 12.54 -26.61 -1.96
C GLY A 348 13.52 -26.35 -3.10
N ASN A 349 13.05 -25.72 -4.18
CA ASN A 349 13.93 -25.19 -5.23
C ASN A 349 14.48 -23.79 -4.90
N GLY A 350 14.14 -23.24 -3.73
CA GLY A 350 14.65 -21.96 -3.25
C GLY A 350 13.97 -20.73 -3.84
N THR A 351 12.86 -20.87 -4.58
CA THR A 351 12.26 -19.72 -5.28
C THR A 351 11.15 -19.02 -4.50
N HIS A 352 10.65 -19.60 -3.40
CA HIS A 352 9.54 -19.04 -2.63
C HIS A 352 9.79 -19.10 -1.13
N LEU A 353 9.32 -18.07 -0.42
CA LEU A 353 9.04 -18.12 1.01
C LEU A 353 7.63 -18.63 1.22
N ARG A 354 7.45 -19.54 2.18
CA ARG A 354 6.15 -20.03 2.61
C ARG A 354 5.85 -19.47 3.99
N VAL A 355 4.75 -18.74 4.08
CA VAL A 355 4.03 -18.41 5.31
C VAL A 355 3.15 -19.63 5.60
N ALA A 356 3.40 -20.29 6.73
CA ALA A 356 2.79 -21.60 7.00
C ALA A 356 1.29 -21.43 7.28
N ASP A 357 1.00 -20.41 8.06
CA ASP A 357 -0.29 -19.93 8.49
C ASP A 357 -0.18 -18.47 8.93
N TRP A 358 -1.26 -17.70 8.83
CA TRP A 358 -1.28 -16.33 9.34
C TRP A 358 -1.78 -16.38 10.79
N ASP A 359 -1.08 -15.72 11.71
CA ASP A 359 -1.55 -15.54 13.09
C ASP A 359 -2.70 -14.54 13.13
N ASP A 360 -2.54 -13.44 12.40
CA ASP A 360 -3.53 -12.38 12.27
C ASP A 360 -3.74 -11.99 10.80
N GLY A 361 -5.01 -11.89 10.39
CA GLY A 361 -5.37 -11.63 9.00
C GLY A 361 -5.28 -12.86 8.09
N THR A 362 -5.12 -12.62 6.78
CA THR A 362 -4.99 -13.63 5.72
C THR A 362 -4.70 -12.90 4.41
N THR A 363 -4.35 -13.61 3.34
CA THR A 363 -4.51 -13.07 1.97
C THR A 363 -5.76 -13.60 1.28
N GLU A 364 -6.19 -12.93 0.21
CA GLU A 364 -7.29 -13.37 -0.68
C GLU A 364 -6.99 -13.00 -2.15
N GLY A 365 -7.77 -13.52 -3.09
CA GLY A 365 -7.62 -13.20 -4.52
C GLY A 365 -7.56 -11.69 -4.80
N GLY A 366 -6.51 -11.23 -5.48
CA GLY A 366 -6.21 -9.80 -5.66
C GLY A 366 -5.04 -9.31 -4.81
N SER A 367 -4.71 -10.02 -3.73
CA SER A 367 -3.50 -9.77 -2.93
C SER A 367 -2.22 -10.13 -3.70
N SER A 368 -2.35 -10.86 -4.82
CA SER A 368 -1.25 -11.21 -5.73
C SER A 368 -0.35 -10.01 -6.01
N GLY A 369 0.96 -10.17 -5.81
CA GLY A 369 1.97 -9.13 -5.97
C GLY A 369 2.19 -8.23 -4.76
N ALA A 370 1.43 -8.39 -3.67
CA ALA A 370 1.65 -7.67 -2.42
C ALA A 370 3.03 -8.00 -1.80
N PRO A 371 3.70 -7.03 -1.17
CA PRO A 371 4.97 -7.26 -0.49
C PRO A 371 4.79 -8.10 0.78
N LEU A 372 5.80 -8.92 1.07
CA LEU A 372 6.04 -9.54 2.36
C LEU A 372 7.25 -8.86 2.98
N PHE A 373 7.04 -8.22 4.12
CA PHE A 373 8.09 -7.61 4.93
C PHE A 373 8.57 -8.58 5.99
N ASP A 374 9.86 -8.54 6.32
CA ASP A 374 10.44 -9.27 7.45
C ASP A 374 10.32 -8.48 8.77
N GLN A 375 10.93 -9.01 9.83
CA GLN A 375 10.96 -8.38 11.16
C GLN A 375 11.68 -7.02 11.19
N ASP A 376 12.48 -6.70 10.17
CA ASP A 376 13.28 -5.46 10.07
C ASP A 376 12.67 -4.47 9.05
N HIS A 377 11.41 -4.69 8.66
CA HIS A 377 10.64 -3.84 7.73
C HIS A 377 11.17 -3.83 6.29
N HIS A 378 11.91 -4.87 5.88
CA HIS A 378 12.41 -5.01 4.52
C HIS A 378 11.57 -5.99 3.70
N VAL A 379 11.31 -5.65 2.44
CA VAL A 379 10.64 -6.59 1.54
C VAL A 379 11.55 -7.79 1.25
N VAL A 380 11.04 -8.98 1.60
CA VAL A 380 11.69 -10.28 1.39
C VAL A 380 10.97 -11.14 0.34
N GLY A 381 9.82 -10.71 -0.15
CA GLY A 381 9.15 -11.35 -1.29
C GLY A 381 7.87 -10.66 -1.73
N GLN A 382 7.24 -11.19 -2.78
CA GLN A 382 5.92 -10.74 -3.24
C GLN A 382 4.94 -11.90 -3.43
N LEU A 383 3.65 -11.71 -3.11
CA LEU A 383 2.68 -12.81 -3.09
C LEU A 383 2.49 -13.42 -4.49
N HIS A 384 2.78 -14.72 -4.62
CA HIS A 384 2.37 -15.52 -5.77
C HIS A 384 0.96 -16.06 -5.53
N GLY A 385 0.70 -16.56 -4.32
CA GLY A 385 -0.63 -16.98 -3.88
C GLY A 385 -0.57 -18.18 -2.95
N GLY A 386 -1.72 -18.72 -2.62
CA GLY A 386 -1.85 -19.87 -1.75
C GLY A 386 -3.30 -20.26 -1.52
N SER A 387 -3.55 -20.90 -0.38
CA SER A 387 -4.88 -21.38 0.00
C SER A 387 -5.41 -20.73 1.27
N ALA A 388 -4.69 -19.74 1.82
CA ALA A 388 -5.13 -18.98 2.96
C ALA A 388 -6.49 -18.32 2.67
N ALA A 389 -7.34 -18.29 3.69
CA ALA A 389 -8.60 -17.58 3.69
C ALA A 389 -9.08 -17.44 5.13
N CYS A 390 -9.96 -16.48 5.41
CA CYS A 390 -10.55 -16.31 6.75
C CYS A 390 -11.28 -17.53 7.33
N SER A 391 -11.51 -18.58 6.54
CA SER A 391 -12.18 -19.81 6.97
C SER A 391 -11.22 -20.99 7.20
N ASN A 392 -9.91 -20.79 7.03
CA ASN A 392 -8.88 -21.81 7.20
C ASN A 392 -7.58 -21.18 7.73
N ASN A 393 -6.55 -22.03 7.93
CA ASN A 393 -5.19 -21.61 8.27
C ASN A 393 -4.19 -22.25 7.29
N ALA A 394 -4.51 -22.18 5.99
CA ALA A 394 -3.66 -22.76 4.95
C ALA A 394 -2.59 -21.76 4.51
N SER A 395 -1.52 -22.29 3.92
CA SER A 395 -0.33 -21.50 3.59
C SER A 395 -0.49 -20.57 2.40
N ASP A 396 0.34 -19.54 2.38
CA ASP A 396 0.65 -18.69 1.24
C ASP A 396 2.12 -18.80 0.83
N TRP A 397 2.40 -18.56 -0.46
CA TRP A 397 3.72 -18.56 -1.03
C TRP A 397 4.03 -17.23 -1.69
N PHE A 398 5.18 -16.68 -1.33
CA PHE A 398 5.72 -15.43 -1.83
C PHE A 398 6.97 -15.72 -2.65
N GLY A 399 7.07 -15.17 -3.85
CA GLY A 399 8.30 -15.25 -4.63
C GLY A 399 9.45 -14.62 -3.87
N PHE A 400 10.53 -15.37 -3.65
CA PHE A 400 11.60 -14.96 -2.75
C PHE A 400 12.43 -13.85 -3.39
N PHE A 401 12.61 -12.72 -2.68
CA PHE A 401 13.32 -11.54 -3.21
C PHE A 401 14.77 -11.87 -3.58
N SER A 402 15.45 -12.67 -2.75
CA SER A 402 16.81 -13.18 -3.05
C SER A 402 16.88 -14.00 -4.35
N ALA A 403 15.85 -14.81 -4.64
CA ALA A 403 15.77 -15.53 -5.91
C ALA A 403 15.54 -14.58 -7.10
N SER A 404 14.71 -13.55 -6.93
CA SER A 404 14.44 -12.50 -7.91
C SER A 404 15.65 -11.58 -8.15
N TRP A 405 16.55 -11.43 -7.16
CA TRP A 405 17.76 -10.60 -7.26
C TRP A 405 18.66 -11.02 -8.41
N THR A 406 18.91 -12.33 -8.54
CA THR A 406 19.70 -12.90 -9.64
C THR A 406 18.83 -13.35 -10.82
N GLY A 407 17.60 -13.79 -10.53
CA GLY A 407 16.55 -14.08 -11.49
C GLY A 407 16.99 -15.01 -12.63
N GLY A 408 16.69 -14.64 -13.87
CA GLY A 408 17.09 -15.38 -15.07
C GLY A 408 18.53 -15.10 -15.54
N GLY A 409 19.32 -14.31 -14.80
CA GLY A 409 20.70 -13.97 -15.13
C GLY A 409 20.88 -12.83 -16.14
N THR A 410 19.81 -12.11 -16.49
CA THR A 410 19.86 -10.90 -17.34
C THR A 410 19.08 -9.77 -16.70
N SER A 411 19.39 -8.51 -17.03
CA SER A 411 18.67 -7.34 -16.50
C SER A 411 17.17 -7.35 -16.76
N SER A 412 16.73 -7.96 -17.87
CA SER A 412 15.29 -8.12 -18.16
C SER A 412 14.59 -9.19 -17.32
N SER A 413 15.31 -9.91 -16.46
CA SER A 413 14.77 -11.04 -15.70
C SER A 413 15.28 -11.10 -14.26
N ARG A 414 15.81 -10.00 -13.72
CA ARG A 414 16.32 -9.92 -12.34
C ARG A 414 16.22 -8.50 -11.78
N LEU A 415 16.25 -8.37 -10.46
CA LEU A 415 16.13 -7.08 -9.77
C LEU A 415 17.46 -6.31 -9.67
N SER A 416 18.60 -7.02 -9.61
CA SER A 416 19.89 -6.41 -9.21
C SER A 416 20.33 -5.21 -10.07
N ASP A 417 20.10 -5.22 -11.39
CA ASP A 417 20.54 -4.09 -12.25
C ASP A 417 19.73 -2.81 -12.01
N TRP A 418 18.52 -2.94 -11.45
CA TRP A 418 17.57 -1.85 -11.27
C TRP A 418 17.59 -1.32 -9.83
N LEU A 419 17.71 -2.21 -8.85
CA LEU A 419 17.64 -1.86 -7.43
C LEU A 419 19.01 -1.58 -6.80
N ASP A 420 20.12 -2.08 -7.36
CA ASP A 420 21.48 -1.62 -7.04
C ASP A 420 22.18 -1.06 -8.30
N PRO A 421 21.71 0.07 -8.84
CA PRO A 421 22.29 0.67 -10.05
C PRO A 421 23.71 1.22 -9.82
N LEU A 422 24.12 1.39 -8.55
CA LEU A 422 25.43 1.93 -8.18
C LEU A 422 26.47 0.82 -7.93
N GLY A 423 26.06 -0.44 -7.82
CA GLY A 423 26.92 -1.57 -7.50
C GLY A 423 27.48 -1.47 -6.08
N THR A 424 26.67 -1.02 -5.12
CA THR A 424 27.06 -0.88 -3.70
C THR A 424 27.31 -2.24 -3.07
N GLY A 425 26.62 -3.29 -3.53
CA GLY A 425 26.65 -4.62 -2.93
C GLY A 425 25.97 -4.69 -1.56
N GLN A 426 25.12 -3.72 -1.22
CA GLN A 426 24.26 -3.78 -0.03
C GLN A 426 23.31 -4.97 -0.14
N GLU A 427 23.16 -5.72 0.94
CA GLU A 427 22.20 -6.83 1.04
C GLU A 427 20.81 -6.35 1.45
N THR A 428 20.76 -5.26 2.22
CA THR A 428 19.52 -4.62 2.69
C THR A 428 19.50 -3.13 2.35
N LEU A 429 18.29 -2.57 2.26
CA LEU A 429 18.02 -1.14 2.12
C LEU A 429 16.69 -0.79 2.80
N ASP A 430 16.65 0.31 3.55
CA ASP A 430 15.45 0.75 4.28
C ASP A 430 14.41 1.40 3.35
N THR A 431 13.17 1.51 3.86
CA THR A 431 12.08 2.24 3.21
C THR A 431 12.47 3.71 3.05
N LEU A 432 12.42 4.23 1.82
CA LEU A 432 12.56 5.65 1.54
C LEU A 432 11.19 6.31 1.65
N ASN A 433 11.03 7.20 2.62
CA ASN A 433 9.85 8.05 2.79
C ASN A 433 10.20 9.51 2.46
N PRO A 434 9.91 10.01 1.24
CA PRO A 434 10.21 11.40 0.87
C PRO A 434 9.39 12.45 1.62
N GLY A 435 8.28 12.04 2.23
CA GLY A 435 7.42 12.90 3.06
C GLY A 435 7.80 12.88 4.53
N ALA A 436 8.76 12.04 4.96
CA ALA A 436 9.23 12.00 6.32
C ALA A 436 9.90 13.34 6.68
N VAL A 437 9.42 13.97 7.74
CA VAL A 437 9.92 15.26 8.20
C VAL A 437 10.05 15.24 9.72
N GLY A 438 11.14 15.83 10.21
CA GLY A 438 11.41 15.94 11.64
C GLY A 438 11.83 14.62 12.27
N LEU A 439 11.13 14.21 13.33
CA LEU A 439 11.49 13.02 14.12
C LEU A 439 10.76 11.75 13.67
N GLN A 440 11.48 10.65 13.62
CA GLN A 440 10.91 9.31 13.59
C GLN A 440 11.28 8.59 14.89
N VAL A 441 10.33 7.89 15.50
CA VAL A 441 10.54 7.17 16.77
C VAL A 441 10.13 5.71 16.60
N THR A 442 11.09 4.80 16.78
CA THR A 442 10.90 3.35 16.61
C THR A 442 11.31 2.59 17.88
N PRO A 443 10.59 1.52 18.27
CA PRO A 443 9.36 1.01 17.65
C PRO A 443 8.16 1.97 17.80
N GLY A 444 7.14 1.79 16.96
CA GLY A 444 5.85 2.49 17.06
C GLY A 444 5.01 2.02 18.25
N THR A 445 5.31 0.83 18.77
CA THR A 445 4.59 0.20 19.88
C THR A 445 4.79 0.86 21.25
N ASP A 446 3.75 0.73 22.05
CA ASP A 446 3.80 0.88 23.50
C ASP A 446 4.72 -0.17 24.14
N ALA A 447 5.05 0.01 25.42
CA ALA A 447 5.92 -0.91 26.16
C ALA A 447 5.29 -1.33 27.48
N ASP A 448 5.38 -2.63 27.79
CA ASP A 448 4.92 -3.20 29.05
C ASP A 448 6.10 -3.65 29.91
N LEU A 449 6.04 -3.33 31.21
CA LEU A 449 6.97 -3.83 32.23
C LEU A 449 6.18 -4.57 33.32
N TYR A 450 6.71 -5.68 33.81
CA TYR A 450 6.04 -6.52 34.80
C TYR A 450 6.88 -6.71 36.05
N GLY A 451 6.27 -6.75 37.23
CA GLY A 451 6.98 -7.19 38.43
C GLY A 451 6.11 -7.26 39.67
N PRO A 452 6.58 -7.91 40.74
CA PRO A 452 5.84 -7.95 42.00
C PRO A 452 5.80 -6.56 42.66
N ALA A 453 4.94 -6.38 43.65
CA ALA A 453 4.94 -5.17 44.47
C ALA A 453 6.34 -4.94 45.08
N GLY A 454 6.96 -3.79 44.78
CA GLY A 454 8.33 -3.47 45.17
C GLY A 454 9.42 -3.82 44.14
N GLY A 455 9.06 -4.41 42.99
CA GLY A 455 10.00 -4.86 41.96
C GLY A 455 10.74 -6.16 42.33
N PRO A 456 11.71 -6.62 41.51
CA PRO A 456 12.23 -5.96 40.30
C PRO A 456 11.30 -6.10 39.09
N TRP A 457 11.53 -5.26 38.08
CA TRP A 457 10.73 -5.19 36.86
C TRP A 457 11.38 -5.96 35.71
N GLU A 458 10.55 -6.53 34.84
CA GLU A 458 10.94 -7.33 33.68
C GLU A 458 10.05 -6.98 32.48
N PRO A 459 10.61 -6.45 31.38
CA PRO A 459 12.00 -6.00 31.25
C PRO A 459 12.34 -4.88 32.26
N ALA A 460 13.63 -4.62 32.49
CA ALA A 460 14.06 -3.62 33.48
C ALA A 460 13.81 -2.17 33.01
N SER A 461 13.64 -1.97 31.71
CA SER A 461 13.44 -0.69 31.04
C SER A 461 12.78 -0.90 29.68
N ALA A 462 12.19 0.17 29.13
CA ALA A 462 11.78 0.27 27.74
C ALA A 462 12.71 1.21 26.97
N SER A 463 12.90 1.02 25.66
CA SER A 463 13.78 1.85 24.84
C SER A 463 13.20 2.13 23.47
N TRP A 464 13.36 3.36 22.99
CA TRP A 464 13.00 3.80 21.65
C TRP A 464 14.18 4.50 20.97
N THR A 465 14.38 4.24 19.68
CA THR A 465 15.28 4.96 18.81
C THR A 465 14.56 6.19 18.26
N VAL A 466 15.21 7.35 18.34
CA VAL A 466 14.75 8.63 17.82
C VAL A 466 15.72 9.06 16.73
N GLU A 467 15.22 9.23 15.51
CA GLU A 467 15.98 9.62 14.32
C GLU A 467 15.46 10.93 13.75
N ASN A 468 16.38 11.75 13.19
CA ASN A 468 16.00 12.88 12.36
C ASN A 468 15.94 12.46 10.88
N VAL A 469 14.73 12.27 10.38
CA VAL A 469 14.44 11.92 8.99
C VAL A 469 14.26 13.13 8.07
N GLY A 470 14.32 14.35 8.62
CA GLY A 470 14.25 15.59 7.84
C GLY A 470 15.59 16.03 7.25
N GLU A 471 15.52 16.98 6.31
CA GLU A 471 16.71 17.55 5.63
C GLU A 471 17.50 18.56 6.47
N THR A 472 16.94 18.99 7.60
CA THR A 472 17.56 19.98 8.50
C THR A 472 17.81 19.40 9.86
N THR A 473 18.89 19.84 10.52
CA THR A 473 19.16 19.50 11.93
C THR A 473 17.97 19.87 12.81
N VAL A 474 17.57 18.95 13.69
CA VAL A 474 16.46 19.13 14.65
C VAL A 474 16.95 18.94 16.08
N THR A 475 16.31 19.64 17.01
CA THR A 475 16.47 19.46 18.45
C THR A 475 15.22 18.82 19.00
N PHE A 476 15.35 17.64 19.59
CA PHE A 476 14.21 16.98 20.25
C PHE A 476 14.31 16.99 21.76
N GLU A 477 13.16 16.81 22.41
CA GLU A 477 13.00 16.59 23.84
C GLU A 477 12.12 15.35 24.07
N ALA A 478 12.59 14.42 24.91
CA ALA A 478 11.78 13.32 25.41
C ALA A 478 11.33 13.59 26.84
N THR A 479 10.06 13.32 27.14
CA THR A 479 9.47 13.50 28.48
C THR A 479 8.64 12.29 28.88
N VAL A 480 8.45 12.08 30.18
CA VAL A 480 7.52 11.10 30.73
C VAL A 480 6.64 11.77 31.77
N ASP A 481 5.32 11.54 31.75
CA ASP A 481 4.34 12.31 32.52
C ASP A 481 4.10 11.79 33.96
N VAL A 482 4.87 10.79 34.39
CA VAL A 482 4.77 10.18 35.71
C VAL A 482 6.05 10.35 36.54
N ALA A 483 5.90 10.26 37.87
CA ALA A 483 7.02 10.34 38.80
C ALA A 483 7.69 8.97 39.09
N TRP A 484 7.13 7.87 38.59
CA TRP A 484 7.65 6.51 38.85
C TRP A 484 8.62 6.01 37.78
N ALA A 485 8.86 6.80 36.73
CA ALA A 485 9.77 6.48 35.64
C ALA A 485 10.72 7.65 35.38
N GLN A 486 11.89 7.34 34.83
CA GLN A 486 12.92 8.30 34.45
C GLN A 486 13.58 7.86 33.14
N PHE A 487 14.15 8.80 32.39
CA PHE A 487 14.89 8.52 31.15
C PHE A 487 16.40 8.75 31.33
N ASP A 488 17.21 8.11 30.47
CA ASP A 488 18.66 8.28 30.41
C ASP A 488 19.11 9.49 29.57
N ASN A 489 18.25 9.96 28.65
CA ASN A 489 18.54 11.04 27.71
C ASN A 489 17.36 12.02 27.60
N SER A 490 17.52 13.25 28.10
CA SER A 490 16.59 14.38 27.86
C SER A 490 17.13 15.28 26.74
N GLY A 491 16.81 14.90 25.51
CA GLY A 491 16.93 15.77 24.36
C GLY A 491 18.34 15.95 23.80
N THR A 492 18.42 15.84 22.48
CA THR A 492 19.67 16.03 21.74
C THR A 492 19.40 16.74 20.41
N THR A 493 20.46 17.27 19.83
CA THR A 493 20.43 17.78 18.47
C THR A 493 20.86 16.65 17.52
N LEU A 494 19.98 16.32 16.58
CA LEU A 494 20.19 15.29 15.57
C LEU A 494 20.39 15.96 14.20
N ASN A 495 21.53 15.72 13.57
CA ASN A 495 21.69 16.06 12.15
C ASN A 495 20.81 15.13 11.28
N PRO A 496 20.53 15.50 10.03
CA PRO A 496 19.82 14.61 9.09
C PRO A 496 20.44 13.21 9.06
N GLY A 497 19.61 12.16 9.18
CA GLY A 497 20.00 10.75 9.23
C GLY A 497 20.72 10.33 10.52
N GLN A 498 20.72 11.17 11.56
CA GLN A 498 21.31 10.84 12.86
C GLN A 498 20.23 10.28 13.79
N ALA A 499 20.53 9.15 14.43
CA ALA A 499 19.68 8.54 15.45
C ALA A 499 20.31 8.55 16.85
N THR A 500 19.47 8.44 17.87
CA THR A 500 19.86 8.20 19.28
C THR A 500 18.84 7.31 19.96
N THR A 501 19.19 6.69 21.09
CA THR A 501 18.25 5.87 21.87
C THR A 501 17.82 6.62 23.13
N VAL A 502 16.53 6.55 23.44
CA VAL A 502 15.92 7.02 24.68
C VAL A 502 15.44 5.80 25.46
N THR A 503 16.01 5.59 26.65
CA THR A 503 15.64 4.48 27.54
C THR A 503 14.86 5.01 28.73
N VAL A 504 13.65 4.48 28.95
CA VAL A 504 12.81 4.80 30.12
C VAL A 504 12.85 3.64 31.11
N THR A 505 13.23 3.93 32.36
CA THR A 505 13.43 2.96 33.44
C THR A 505 12.55 3.33 34.63
N PRO A 506 11.82 2.38 35.26
CA PRO A 506 11.15 2.64 36.52
C PRO A 506 12.14 3.02 37.62
N ASP A 507 11.85 4.07 38.38
CA ASP A 507 12.70 4.55 39.47
C ASP A 507 12.34 3.91 40.82
N ALA A 508 12.91 4.42 41.92
CA ALA A 508 12.61 3.91 43.26
C ALA A 508 11.15 4.14 43.69
N THR A 509 10.46 5.12 43.11
CA THR A 509 9.05 5.45 43.38
C THR A 509 8.12 4.37 42.86
N ALA A 510 8.48 3.71 41.74
CA ALA A 510 7.73 2.57 41.19
C ALA A 510 7.51 1.45 42.22
N GLY A 511 8.46 1.22 43.12
CA GLY A 511 8.35 0.19 44.17
C GLY A 511 7.26 0.47 45.21
N GLY A 512 6.76 1.71 45.28
CA GLY A 512 5.68 2.13 46.18
C GLY A 512 4.28 2.11 45.55
N LEU A 513 4.17 1.74 44.27
CA LEU A 513 2.89 1.70 43.57
C LEU A 513 1.99 0.58 44.12
N ALA A 514 0.69 0.83 44.13
CA ALA A 514 -0.30 -0.19 44.50
C ALA A 514 -0.35 -1.31 43.46
N VAL A 515 -0.81 -2.49 43.86
CA VAL A 515 -1.05 -3.60 42.91
C VAL A 515 -2.07 -3.15 41.85
N GLY A 516 -1.73 -3.37 40.58
CA GLY A 516 -2.50 -2.93 39.41
C GLY A 516 -1.60 -2.47 38.25
N SER A 517 -2.23 -2.01 37.18
CA SER A 517 -1.54 -1.41 36.02
C SER A 517 -1.43 0.11 36.19
N HIS A 518 -0.26 0.65 35.86
CA HIS A 518 0.04 2.08 35.93
C HIS A 518 0.62 2.53 34.60
N ASP A 519 -0.10 3.41 33.91
CA ASP A 519 0.31 3.91 32.60
C ASP A 519 1.11 5.21 32.74
N ALA A 520 2.03 5.40 31.81
CA ALA A 520 2.79 6.62 31.61
C ALA A 520 2.84 6.98 30.14
N VAL A 521 2.70 8.26 29.83
CA VAL A 521 2.87 8.79 28.48
C VAL A 521 4.31 9.29 28.34
N VAL A 522 5.05 8.64 27.45
CA VAL A 522 6.36 9.07 26.98
C VAL A 522 6.16 9.93 25.74
N SER A 523 6.54 11.20 25.76
CA SER A 523 6.39 12.12 24.62
C SER A 523 7.74 12.43 23.99
N PHE A 524 7.81 12.41 22.66
CA PHE A 524 8.98 12.76 21.86
C PHE A 524 8.61 13.99 21.02
N ILE A 525 9.24 15.12 21.31
CA ILE A 525 8.86 16.42 20.77
C ILE A 525 10.04 17.04 20.04
N ASN A 526 9.87 17.30 18.75
CA ASN A 526 10.71 18.18 17.97
C ASN A 526 10.47 19.62 18.42
N THR A 527 11.38 20.15 19.21
CA THR A 527 11.25 21.49 19.80
C THR A 527 11.45 22.63 18.80
N ASP A 528 11.96 22.32 17.59
CA ASP A 528 12.18 23.31 16.54
C ASP A 528 10.96 23.47 15.63
N THR A 529 10.43 22.36 15.08
CA THR A 529 9.37 22.40 14.07
C THR A 529 8.09 21.67 14.46
N HIS A 530 8.10 20.86 15.53
CA HIS A 530 7.02 19.94 15.90
C HIS A 530 6.69 18.87 14.84
N GLU A 531 7.51 18.73 13.80
CA GLU A 531 7.38 17.67 12.82
C GLU A 531 7.94 16.37 13.40
N GLY A 532 7.14 15.30 13.32
CA GLY A 532 7.48 14.01 13.92
C GLY A 532 7.18 13.89 15.42
N ASP A 533 6.49 14.87 16.02
CA ASP A 533 6.04 14.77 17.41
C ASP A 533 5.17 13.54 17.61
N THR A 534 5.49 12.73 18.61
CA THR A 534 4.74 11.50 18.89
C THR A 534 4.79 11.12 20.37
N THR A 535 3.95 10.16 20.75
CA THR A 535 3.90 9.63 22.11
C THR A 535 3.87 8.11 22.11
N ARG A 536 4.37 7.50 23.19
CA ARG A 536 4.27 6.06 23.48
C ARG A 536 3.72 5.88 24.89
N THR A 537 2.98 4.82 25.12
CA THR A 537 2.50 4.43 26.44
C THR A 537 3.48 3.42 27.04
N LEU A 538 3.87 3.65 28.29
CA LEU A 538 4.62 2.70 29.10
C LEU A 538 3.70 2.22 30.24
N THR A 539 3.33 0.94 30.23
CA THR A 539 2.49 0.36 31.28
C THR A 539 3.31 -0.50 32.21
N LEU A 540 3.28 -0.16 33.50
CA LEU A 540 3.90 -0.94 34.57
C LEU A 540 2.84 -1.77 35.30
N HIS A 541 2.92 -3.10 35.18
CA HIS A 541 2.04 -4.04 35.86
C HIS A 541 2.66 -4.47 37.20
N VAL A 542 2.10 -3.95 38.29
CA VAL A 542 2.58 -4.19 39.66
C VAL A 542 1.75 -5.27 40.33
N GLY A 543 2.37 -6.39 40.68
CA GLY A 543 1.73 -7.49 41.43
C GLY A 543 0.57 -8.15 40.69
N ASN A 544 0.43 -7.89 39.38
CA ASN A 544 -0.52 -8.59 38.53
C ASN A 544 0.10 -9.92 38.11
N THR A 545 -0.65 -11.01 38.23
CA THR A 545 -0.18 -12.33 37.77
C THR A 545 -0.32 -12.38 36.25
N SER A 546 0.78 -12.22 35.52
CA SER A 546 0.83 -12.60 34.10
C SER A 546 1.03 -14.11 34.02
N VAL A 547 0.35 -14.75 33.07
CA VAL A 547 0.58 -16.16 32.77
C VAL A 547 1.96 -16.27 32.13
N VAL A 548 2.96 -16.67 32.91
CA VAL A 548 4.34 -16.83 32.43
C VAL A 548 4.47 -18.11 31.60
N GLN A 549 3.68 -19.14 31.92
CA GLN A 549 3.54 -20.38 31.17
C GLN A 549 2.13 -20.96 31.35
N GLU A 550 1.50 -21.37 30.26
CA GLU A 550 0.27 -22.17 30.25
C GLU A 550 0.58 -23.52 29.59
N TRP A 551 0.13 -24.62 30.20
CA TRP A 551 0.23 -25.94 29.59
C TRP A 551 -0.99 -26.80 29.91
N ASP A 552 -1.33 -27.67 28.96
CA ASP A 552 -2.33 -28.71 29.18
C ASP A 552 -1.74 -29.79 30.10
N MET A 553 -2.40 -30.10 31.22
CA MET A 553 -1.98 -31.20 32.10
C MET A 553 -2.01 -32.59 31.43
N SER A 554 -2.59 -32.71 30.23
CA SER A 554 -2.61 -33.93 29.44
C SER A 554 -1.32 -34.18 28.64
N THR A 555 -0.41 -33.20 28.55
CA THR A 555 0.86 -33.29 27.85
C THR A 555 2.06 -33.13 28.81
N ASP A 556 3.15 -33.85 28.55
CA ASP A 556 4.39 -33.78 29.32
C ASP A 556 5.25 -32.61 28.77
N PRO A 557 5.46 -31.52 29.55
CA PRO A 557 6.23 -30.37 29.08
C PRO A 557 7.75 -30.61 29.09
N GLY A 558 8.23 -31.81 29.45
CA GLY A 558 9.64 -32.18 29.37
C GLY A 558 10.54 -31.57 30.44
N TRP A 559 9.98 -31.16 31.58
CA TRP A 559 10.75 -30.57 32.69
C TRP A 559 11.51 -31.63 33.48
N ASP A 560 12.77 -31.33 33.84
CA ASP A 560 13.55 -32.21 34.71
C ASP A 560 13.07 -32.13 36.18
N LEU A 561 13.26 -33.23 36.90
CA LEU A 561 12.88 -33.36 38.31
C LEU A 561 13.93 -32.74 39.26
N GLU A 562 14.96 -32.06 38.74
CA GLU A 562 16.09 -31.54 39.51
C GLU A 562 16.15 -30.00 39.49
N GLY A 563 15.04 -29.34 39.84
CA GLY A 563 15.14 -27.92 40.25
C GLY A 563 13.85 -27.11 40.24
N GLY A 564 12.81 -27.53 39.52
CA GLY A 564 11.65 -26.67 39.26
C GLY A 564 10.58 -26.59 40.35
N TRP A 565 10.46 -27.56 41.27
CA TRP A 565 9.31 -27.62 42.19
C TRP A 565 9.66 -28.24 43.55
N ALA A 566 9.85 -27.41 44.59
CA ALA A 566 9.69 -27.86 45.98
C ALA A 566 8.21 -27.71 46.37
N TRP A 567 7.50 -28.82 46.53
CA TRP A 567 6.09 -28.86 46.90
C TRP A 567 5.86 -28.10 48.22
N GLY A 568 5.10 -27.00 48.19
CA GLY A 568 4.58 -26.31 49.38
C GLY A 568 5.20 -24.98 49.80
N GLN A 569 6.12 -24.38 49.03
CA GLN A 569 6.51 -22.97 49.21
C GLN A 569 6.69 -22.25 47.86
N PRO A 570 5.67 -21.51 47.38
CA PRO A 570 5.87 -20.62 46.25
C PRO A 570 6.73 -19.44 46.71
N SER A 571 7.93 -19.28 46.15
CA SER A 571 8.82 -18.13 46.42
C SER A 571 8.37 -16.85 45.71
N GLY A 572 7.06 -16.70 45.45
CA GLY A 572 6.42 -15.47 45.01
C GLY A 572 6.83 -15.03 43.61
N ARG A 573 6.37 -15.75 42.58
CA ARG A 573 6.15 -15.29 41.18
C ARG A 573 5.14 -16.20 40.46
N GLY A 574 4.04 -16.52 41.14
CA GLY A 574 2.91 -17.25 40.58
C GLY A 574 1.72 -16.34 40.48
#